data_AF-A0A0T1TN65-F1
#
_entry.id   AF-A0A0T1TN65-F1
#
_cell.length_a   1.000
_cell.length_b   1.000
_cell.length_c   1.000
_cell.angle_alpha   90.00
_cell.angle_beta   90.00
_cell.angle_gamma   90.00
#
_symmetry.space_group_name_H-M   'P 1'
#
loop_
_entity.id
_entity.type
_entity.pdbx_description
1 polymer ?
#
loop_
_entity_poly.entity_id
_entity_poly.type
_entity_poly.pdbx_seq_one_letter_code
_entity_poly.pdbx_strand_id
1 'polypeptide(L)'
;MADGCQDRPTAQAALWIGTLLQQFPELSTELVPGRTTPAHRPAAARPPADLGARLREEREEQLLLRQRHGLVAPGHGAAPLRLHVSDAIRDITDGVLELEEAVRDRLGLPRPRRASVPERLRRIASLLDRVAADTVLAAHVRDETRRMARRCARALGDTETVVRVAGRCPWCDSVSLRAFPDRAAVLCVNPACRCPEPDCGCHDDPAYRHTWDEGEWTRA
;
A
#
# COMPACT_ATOMS: atom_id res chain seq x y z
N MET A 1 18.34 31.29 18.27
CA MET A 1 16.87 31.10 18.29
C MET A 1 16.41 30.75 16.88
N ALA A 2 16.37 29.45 16.58
CA ALA A 2 15.76 28.91 15.38
C ALA A 2 15.06 27.61 15.82
N ASP A 3 13.84 27.80 16.30
CA ASP A 3 12.87 26.78 16.69
C ASP A 3 11.87 26.69 15.53
N GLY A 4 11.74 25.52 14.90
CA GLY A 4 10.80 25.35 13.78
C GLY A 4 11.20 24.27 12.78
N CYS A 5 10.33 23.26 12.64
CA CYS A 5 10.36 22.15 11.69
C CYS A 5 11.12 20.87 12.13
N GLN A 6 10.89 20.44 13.37
CA GLN A 6 10.92 19.00 13.66
C GLN A 6 9.57 18.42 13.22
N ASP A 7 9.55 17.85 12.02
CA ASP A 7 8.46 17.00 11.56
C ASP A 7 8.44 15.73 12.44
N ARG A 8 7.73 15.82 13.57
CA ARG A 8 7.77 14.77 14.58
C ARG A 8 7.26 13.47 13.96
N PRO A 9 8.02 12.35 14.00
CA PRO A 9 7.62 11.08 13.39
C PRO A 9 6.20 10.64 13.77
N THR A 10 5.72 11.02 14.97
CA THR A 10 4.36 10.76 15.42
C THR A 10 3.28 11.58 14.71
N ALA A 11 3.55 12.82 14.29
CA ALA A 11 2.64 13.60 13.46
C ALA A 11 2.51 12.98 12.06
N GLN A 12 3.62 12.56 11.47
CA GLN A 12 3.62 11.83 10.20
C GLN A 12 2.89 10.48 10.34
N ALA A 13 3.13 9.74 11.43
CA ALA A 13 2.40 8.50 11.71
C ALA A 13 0.88 8.75 11.85
N ALA A 14 0.44 9.83 12.51
CA ALA A 14 -0.97 10.18 12.62
C ALA A 14 -1.61 10.41 11.24
N LEU A 15 -0.91 11.10 10.34
CA LEU A 15 -1.35 11.31 8.96
C LEU A 15 -1.52 9.97 8.23
N TRP A 16 -0.50 9.09 8.26
CA TRP A 16 -0.56 7.79 7.60
C TRP A 16 -1.64 6.86 8.18
N ILE A 17 -1.87 6.90 9.50
CA ILE A 17 -2.98 6.19 10.14
C ILE A 17 -4.33 6.74 9.65
N GLY A 18 -4.47 8.07 9.53
CA GLY A 18 -5.65 8.70 8.94
C GLY A 18 -5.92 8.23 7.52
N THR A 19 -4.89 8.21 6.67
CA THR A 19 -4.96 7.69 5.30
C THR A 19 -5.38 6.22 5.27
N LEU A 20 -4.79 5.38 6.12
CA LEU A 20 -5.17 3.95 6.23
C LEU A 20 -6.63 3.76 6.65
N LEU A 21 -7.11 4.57 7.59
CA LEU A 21 -8.50 4.53 8.05
C LEU A 21 -9.49 4.87 6.93
N GLN A 22 -9.09 5.71 5.97
CA GLN A 22 -9.89 6.04 4.79
C GLN A 22 -9.81 4.94 3.72
N GLN A 23 -8.61 4.47 3.38
CA GLN A 23 -8.38 3.55 2.27
C GLN A 23 -8.78 2.10 2.57
N PHE A 24 -8.62 1.62 3.80
CA PHE A 24 -8.85 0.20 4.11
C PHE A 24 -10.31 -0.26 3.92
N PRO A 25 -11.34 0.54 4.28
CA PRO A 25 -12.73 0.25 3.92
C PRO A 25 -12.94 0.16 2.40
N GLU A 26 -12.36 1.08 1.63
CA GLU A 26 -12.46 1.06 0.15
C GLU A 26 -11.85 -0.22 -0.42
N LEU A 27 -10.68 -0.60 0.07
CA LEU A 27 -10.00 -1.84 -0.32
C LEU A 27 -10.85 -3.08 -0.02
N SER A 28 -11.58 -3.06 1.10
CA SER A 28 -12.51 -4.14 1.47
C SER A 28 -13.73 -4.19 0.54
N THR A 29 -14.20 -3.04 0.03
CA THR A 29 -15.31 -3.01 -0.93
C THR A 29 -14.96 -3.53 -2.31
N GLU A 30 -13.68 -3.47 -2.72
CA GLU A 30 -13.20 -4.02 -4.00
C GLU A 30 -13.25 -5.57 -4.04
N LEU A 31 -13.36 -6.23 -2.88
CA LEU A 31 -13.59 -7.67 -2.81
C LEU A 31 -15.06 -8.08 -3.00
N VAL A 32 -16.01 -7.13 -3.00
CA VAL A 32 -17.43 -7.42 -3.18
C VAL A 32 -17.71 -7.73 -4.67
N PRO A 33 -18.20 -8.94 -5.01
CA PRO A 33 -18.50 -9.30 -6.39
C PRO A 33 -19.47 -8.29 -7.02
N GLY A 34 -19.08 -7.69 -8.14
CA GLY A 34 -19.96 -6.82 -8.95
C GLY A 34 -19.66 -5.32 -8.94
N ARG A 35 -18.73 -4.82 -8.09
CA ARG A 35 -18.21 -3.45 -8.21
C ARG A 35 -16.93 -3.42 -9.03
N THR A 36 -16.99 -2.78 -10.19
CA THR A 36 -15.80 -2.33 -10.92
C THR A 36 -15.74 -0.81 -10.76
N THR A 37 -14.77 -0.33 -9.98
CA THR A 37 -14.33 1.07 -10.04
C THR A 37 -13.79 1.38 -11.44
N PRO A 38 -14.13 2.55 -12.04
CA PRO A 38 -13.82 2.85 -13.44
C PRO A 38 -12.36 3.20 -13.72
N ALA A 39 -11.46 3.12 -12.74
CA ALA A 39 -10.08 3.59 -12.83
C ALA A 39 -9.23 2.88 -13.91
N HIS A 40 -9.66 1.70 -14.37
CA HIS A 40 -9.06 1.06 -15.54
C HIS A 40 -10.10 0.29 -16.34
N ARG A 41 -11.03 1.01 -16.99
CA ARG A 41 -11.86 0.40 -18.03
C ARG A 41 -11.10 0.53 -19.36
N PRO A 42 -10.41 -0.51 -19.87
CA PRO A 42 -10.00 -0.50 -21.27
C PRO A 42 -11.27 -0.28 -22.10
N ALA A 43 -11.19 0.55 -23.13
CA ALA A 43 -12.31 0.84 -24.01
C ALA A 43 -13.02 -0.46 -24.38
N ALA A 44 -14.33 -0.54 -24.12
CA ALA A 44 -15.08 -1.78 -24.29
C ALA A 44 -14.90 -2.27 -25.73
N ALA A 45 -14.15 -3.36 -25.90
CA ALA A 45 -14.03 -4.02 -27.18
C ALA A 45 -15.44 -4.45 -27.61
N ARG A 46 -15.74 -4.27 -28.90
CA ARG A 46 -17.01 -4.73 -29.49
C ARG A 46 -17.21 -6.20 -29.08
N PRO A 47 -18.35 -6.56 -28.48
CA PRO A 47 -18.57 -7.93 -28.02
C PRO A 47 -18.37 -8.88 -29.21
N PRO A 48 -17.65 -9.99 -29.03
CA PRO A 48 -17.41 -10.92 -30.12
C PRO A 48 -18.75 -11.50 -30.59
N ALA A 49 -18.87 -11.73 -31.90
CA ALA A 49 -20.14 -12.07 -32.55
C ALA A 49 -20.78 -13.37 -32.03
N ASP A 50 -19.99 -14.21 -31.37
CA ASP A 50 -20.35 -15.51 -30.78
C ASP A 50 -20.82 -15.42 -29.32
N LEU A 51 -20.79 -14.23 -28.69
CA LEU A 51 -21.10 -14.06 -27.27
C LEU A 51 -22.47 -14.63 -26.90
N GLY A 52 -23.47 -14.46 -27.77
CA GLY A 52 -24.82 -14.99 -27.56
C GLY A 52 -24.89 -16.52 -27.61
N ALA A 53 -24.03 -17.19 -28.37
CA ALA A 53 -23.94 -18.65 -28.39
C ALA A 53 -23.26 -19.18 -27.13
N ARG A 54 -22.14 -18.55 -26.74
CA ARG A 54 -21.38 -18.91 -25.52
C ARG A 54 -22.22 -18.76 -24.25
N LEU A 55 -23.03 -17.71 -24.15
CA LEU A 55 -23.94 -17.49 -23.01
C LEU A 55 -25.07 -18.54 -22.92
N ARG A 56 -25.47 -19.16 -24.05
CA ARG A 56 -26.48 -20.23 -24.04
C ARG A 56 -25.87 -21.55 -23.58
N GLU A 57 -24.72 -21.90 -24.12
CA GLU A 57 -23.93 -23.08 -23.72
C GLU A 57 -23.59 -23.03 -22.22
N GLU A 58 -23.18 -21.87 -21.71
CA GLU A 58 -22.90 -21.67 -20.28
C GLU A 58 -24.14 -21.90 -19.40
N ARG A 59 -25.32 -21.43 -19.82
CA ARG A 59 -26.57 -21.65 -19.06
C ARG A 59 -26.92 -23.13 -19.00
N GLU A 60 -26.69 -23.86 -20.09
CA GLU A 60 -26.94 -25.30 -20.16
C GLU A 60 -25.99 -26.06 -19.23
N GLU A 61 -24.70 -25.72 -19.22
CA GLU A 61 -23.71 -26.31 -18.31
C GLU A 61 -24.02 -26.03 -16.82
N GLN A 62 -24.42 -24.79 -16.50
CA GLN A 62 -24.81 -24.42 -15.14
C GLN A 62 -26.05 -25.19 -14.66
N LEU A 63 -27.03 -25.38 -15.53
CA LEU A 63 -28.22 -26.18 -15.22
C LEU A 63 -27.85 -27.64 -14.96
N LEU A 64 -26.94 -28.22 -15.74
CA LEU A 64 -26.45 -29.58 -15.55
C LEU A 64 -25.66 -29.75 -14.25
N LEU A 65 -24.78 -28.81 -13.91
CA LEU A 65 -24.02 -28.80 -12.65
C LEU A 65 -24.96 -28.69 -11.44
N ARG A 66 -25.98 -27.84 -11.52
CA ARG A 66 -26.95 -27.64 -10.45
C ARG A 66 -27.83 -28.87 -10.24
N GLN A 67 -28.26 -29.52 -11.32
CA GLN A 67 -29.07 -30.74 -11.27
C GLN A 67 -28.28 -31.94 -10.75
N ARG A 68 -27.01 -32.10 -11.13
CA ARG A 68 -26.19 -33.27 -10.76
C ARG A 68 -25.55 -33.17 -9.38
N HIS A 69 -25.18 -31.96 -8.96
CA HIS A 69 -24.32 -31.78 -7.78
C HIS A 69 -24.90 -30.81 -6.74
N GLY A 70 -26.05 -30.18 -7.02
CA GLY A 70 -26.63 -29.16 -6.13
C GLY A 70 -25.79 -27.88 -6.04
N LEU A 71 -24.76 -27.72 -6.89
CA LEU A 71 -23.83 -26.60 -6.88
C LEU A 71 -24.29 -25.51 -7.85
N VAL A 72 -24.26 -24.25 -7.42
CA VAL A 72 -24.40 -23.09 -8.32
C VAL A 72 -23.00 -22.65 -8.73
N ALA A 73 -22.60 -22.96 -9.96
CA ALA A 73 -21.33 -22.48 -10.50
C ALA A 73 -21.41 -20.95 -10.69
N PRO A 74 -20.41 -20.17 -10.25
CA PRO A 74 -20.29 -18.78 -10.65
C PRO A 74 -20.16 -18.74 -12.17
N GLY A 75 -21.00 -17.95 -12.84
CA GLY A 75 -20.85 -17.74 -14.28
C GLY A 75 -19.50 -17.11 -14.61
N HIS A 76 -19.05 -17.24 -15.86
CA HIS A 76 -17.85 -16.64 -16.42
C HIS A 76 -17.86 -15.10 -16.37
N GLY A 77 -18.98 -14.49 -15.93
CA GLY A 77 -19.11 -13.08 -15.56
C GLY A 77 -18.75 -12.72 -14.12
N ALA A 78 -18.33 -13.68 -13.28
CA ALA A 78 -17.67 -13.35 -12.03
C ALA A 78 -16.37 -12.64 -12.37
N ALA A 79 -16.36 -11.31 -12.19
CA ALA A 79 -15.15 -10.50 -12.37
C ALA A 79 -13.99 -11.21 -11.66
N PRO A 80 -12.81 -11.35 -12.29
CA PRO A 80 -11.71 -12.10 -11.72
C PRO A 80 -11.49 -11.69 -10.27
N LEU A 81 -11.46 -12.66 -9.35
CA LEU A 81 -11.09 -12.39 -7.95
C LEU A 81 -9.79 -11.59 -7.99
N ARG A 82 -9.81 -10.36 -7.47
CA ARG A 82 -8.63 -9.49 -7.45
C ARG A 82 -7.66 -10.01 -6.39
N LEU A 83 -6.94 -11.08 -6.72
CA LEU A 83 -6.02 -11.76 -5.81
C LEU A 83 -5.02 -10.79 -5.18
N HIS A 84 -4.51 -9.82 -5.96
CA HIS A 84 -3.63 -8.76 -5.46
C HIS A 84 -4.28 -7.87 -4.38
N VAL A 85 -5.59 -7.61 -4.45
CA VAL A 85 -6.34 -6.88 -3.41
C VAL A 85 -6.49 -7.75 -2.17
N SER A 86 -6.79 -9.04 -2.35
CA SER A 86 -6.90 -10.00 -1.24
C SER A 86 -5.56 -10.16 -0.50
N ASP A 87 -4.45 -10.25 -1.23
CA ASP A 87 -3.10 -10.32 -0.66
C ASP A 87 -2.74 -9.03 0.07
N ALA A 88 -3.05 -7.86 -0.51
CA ALA A 88 -2.85 -6.59 0.16
C ALA A 88 -3.62 -6.52 1.49
N ILE A 89 -4.88 -6.95 1.52
CA ILE A 89 -5.69 -6.98 2.75
C ILE A 89 -5.06 -7.88 3.80
N ARG A 90 -4.56 -9.05 3.42
CA ARG A 90 -3.87 -9.98 4.33
C ARG A 90 -2.63 -9.32 4.93
N ASP A 91 -1.73 -8.83 4.08
CA ASP A 91 -0.49 -8.15 4.49
C ASP A 91 -0.75 -6.96 5.42
N ILE A 92 -1.77 -6.15 5.14
CA ILE A 92 -2.12 -4.99 5.97
C ILE A 92 -2.72 -5.43 7.30
N THR A 93 -3.54 -6.48 7.29
CA THR A 93 -4.14 -7.02 8.53
C THR A 93 -3.06 -7.56 9.46
N ASP A 94 -2.13 -8.35 8.92
CA ASP A 94 -1.00 -8.90 9.67
C ASP A 94 -0.07 -7.78 10.15
N GLY A 95 0.29 -6.84 9.27
CA GLY A 95 1.14 -5.70 9.62
C GLY A 95 0.55 -4.79 10.72
N VAL A 96 -0.76 -4.53 10.71
CA VAL A 96 -1.40 -3.74 11.79
C VAL A 96 -1.45 -4.51 13.11
N LEU A 97 -1.66 -5.84 13.04
CA LEU A 97 -1.62 -6.69 14.23
C LEU A 97 -0.23 -6.67 14.85
N GLU A 98 0.81 -6.94 14.06
CA GLU A 98 2.21 -6.94 14.49
C GLU A 98 2.62 -5.58 15.05
N LEU A 99 2.24 -4.48 14.38
CA LEU A 99 2.52 -3.13 14.84
C LEU A 99 1.85 -2.81 16.19
N GLU A 100 0.58 -3.19 16.39
CA GLU A 100 -0.08 -2.99 17.69
C GLU A 100 0.60 -3.80 18.80
N GLU A 101 1.03 -5.03 18.50
CA GLU A 101 1.77 -5.86 19.45
C GLU A 101 3.12 -5.23 19.81
N ALA A 102 3.91 -4.79 18.82
CA ALA A 102 5.20 -4.14 19.02
C ALA A 102 5.09 -2.83 19.83
N VAL A 103 4.12 -1.97 19.51
CA VAL A 103 3.88 -0.72 20.25
C VAL A 103 3.51 -1.01 21.71
N ARG A 104 2.64 -2.00 21.95
CA ARG A 104 2.18 -2.30 23.30
C ARG A 104 3.27 -2.97 24.13
N ASP A 105 4.03 -3.88 23.56
CA ASP A 105 5.18 -4.50 24.21
C ASP A 105 6.21 -3.44 24.61
N ARG A 106 6.59 -2.56 23.67
CA ARG A 106 7.56 -1.48 23.93
C ARG A 106 7.10 -0.49 25.00
N LEU A 107 5.79 -0.24 25.10
CA LEU A 107 5.17 0.63 26.11
C LEU A 107 4.80 -0.09 27.42
N GLY A 108 5.11 -1.39 27.57
CA GLY A 108 4.80 -2.19 28.76
C GLY A 108 3.31 -2.40 29.00
N LEU A 109 2.50 -2.43 27.94
CA LEU A 109 1.05 -2.58 28.00
C LEU A 109 0.62 -4.05 27.80
N PRO A 110 -0.53 -4.47 28.38
CA PRO A 110 -1.04 -5.82 28.17
C PRO A 110 -1.32 -6.13 26.69
N ARG A 111 -1.24 -7.40 26.29
CA ARG A 111 -1.51 -7.83 24.91
C ARG A 111 -2.87 -7.33 24.40
N PRO A 112 -2.99 -6.86 23.15
CA PRO A 112 -4.24 -6.32 22.64
C PRO A 112 -5.31 -7.40 22.48
N ARG A 113 -6.58 -7.03 22.70
CA ARG A 113 -7.73 -7.88 22.38
C ARG A 113 -7.98 -7.87 20.86
N ARG A 114 -8.59 -8.96 20.36
CA ARG A 114 -9.07 -9.05 18.97
C ARG A 114 -9.90 -7.82 18.61
N ALA A 115 -9.60 -7.24 17.45
CA ALA A 115 -10.23 -6.04 16.94
C ALA A 115 -10.03 -5.98 15.42
N SER A 116 -10.92 -5.25 14.74
CA SER A 116 -10.78 -4.94 13.31
C SER A 116 -9.59 -4.03 13.04
N VAL A 117 -9.07 -4.02 11.81
CA VAL A 117 -7.95 -3.14 11.42
C VAL A 117 -8.23 -1.67 11.76
N PRO A 118 -9.40 -1.06 11.45
CA PRO A 118 -9.67 0.32 11.82
C PRO A 118 -9.66 0.57 13.34
N GLU A 119 -10.14 -0.37 14.14
CA GLU A 119 -10.10 -0.23 15.60
C GLU A 119 -8.68 -0.29 16.15
N ARG A 120 -7.84 -1.21 15.64
CA ARG A 120 -6.43 -1.31 16.02
C ARG A 120 -5.66 -0.04 15.65
N LEU A 121 -5.89 0.48 14.45
CA LEU A 121 -5.31 1.74 13.99
C LEU A 121 -5.68 2.92 14.90
N ARG A 122 -6.96 3.03 15.32
CA ARG A 122 -7.37 4.06 16.29
C ARG A 122 -6.71 3.89 17.65
N ARG A 123 -6.51 2.65 18.11
CA ARG A 123 -5.78 2.38 19.36
C ARG A 123 -4.32 2.81 19.26
N ILE A 124 -3.64 2.49 18.15
CA ILE A 124 -2.26 2.94 17.89
C ILE A 124 -2.22 4.47 17.87
N ALA A 125 -3.14 5.13 17.16
CA ALA A 125 -3.25 6.59 17.12
C ALA A 125 -3.38 7.21 18.53
N SER A 126 -4.19 6.61 19.40
CA SER A 126 -4.37 7.08 20.79
C SER A 126 -3.11 6.94 21.66
N LEU A 127 -2.12 6.16 21.22
CA LEU A 127 -0.85 5.97 21.94
C LEU A 127 0.27 6.87 21.41
N LEU A 128 0.03 7.66 20.36
CA LEU A 128 1.09 8.43 19.69
C LEU A 128 1.79 9.43 20.61
N ASP A 129 1.10 10.02 21.59
CA ASP A 129 1.74 10.92 22.56
C ASP A 129 2.75 10.18 23.45
N ARG A 130 2.48 8.92 23.80
CA ARG A 130 3.42 8.07 24.56
C ARG A 130 4.54 7.56 23.68
N VAL A 131 4.22 7.21 22.43
CA VAL A 131 5.20 6.82 21.42
C VAL A 131 6.19 7.96 21.15
N ALA A 132 5.74 9.22 21.21
CA ALA A 132 6.60 10.38 20.96
C ALA A 132 7.77 10.50 21.95
N ALA A 133 7.68 9.87 23.13
CA ALA A 133 8.76 9.83 24.11
C ALA A 133 9.88 8.85 23.75
N ASP A 134 9.65 7.94 22.79
CA ASP A 134 10.63 6.97 22.28
C ASP A 134 10.85 7.22 20.78
N THR A 135 11.99 7.80 20.44
CA THR A 135 12.32 8.20 19.06
C THR A 135 12.44 7.00 18.11
N VAL A 136 12.91 5.86 18.59
CA VAL A 136 13.06 4.63 17.77
C VAL A 136 11.68 4.05 17.49
N LEU A 137 10.83 3.96 18.52
CA LEU A 137 9.46 3.49 18.34
C LEU A 137 8.65 4.42 17.44
N ALA A 138 8.82 5.74 17.59
CA ALA A 138 8.14 6.72 16.76
C ALA A 138 8.52 6.60 15.28
N ALA A 139 9.81 6.39 14.97
CA ALA A 139 10.27 6.13 13.61
C ALA A 139 9.69 4.82 13.05
N HIS A 140 9.72 3.75 13.84
CA HIS A 140 9.14 2.46 13.45
C HIS A 140 7.65 2.59 13.13
N VAL A 141 6.84 3.19 14.02
CA VAL A 141 5.39 3.37 13.79
C VAL A 141 5.13 4.18 12.52
N ARG A 142 5.89 5.25 12.27
CA ARG A 142 5.81 6.03 11.03
C ARG A 142 6.09 5.14 9.81
N ASP A 143 7.17 4.38 9.81
CA ASP A 143 7.60 3.59 8.64
C ASP A 143 6.64 2.46 8.32
N GLU A 144 6.15 1.78 9.35
CA GLU A 144 5.17 0.71 9.24
C GLU A 144 3.83 1.21 8.70
N THR A 145 3.30 2.30 9.26
CA THR A 145 2.04 2.90 8.80
C THR A 145 2.15 3.47 7.39
N ARG A 146 3.27 4.11 7.05
CA ARG A 146 3.58 4.58 5.69
C ARG A 146 3.66 3.42 4.70
N ARG A 147 4.33 2.32 5.05
CA ARG A 147 4.43 1.14 4.18
C ARG A 147 3.07 0.55 3.87
N MET A 148 2.22 0.41 4.89
CA MET A 148 0.87 -0.15 4.75
C MET A 148 -0.04 0.78 3.94
N ALA A 149 -0.03 2.10 4.20
CA ALA A 149 -0.82 3.08 3.43
C ALA A 149 -0.50 3.03 1.93
N ARG A 150 0.79 2.91 1.58
CA ARG A 150 1.21 2.76 0.19
C ARG A 150 0.73 1.47 -0.45
N ARG A 151 0.71 0.39 0.32
CA ARG A 151 0.21 -0.89 -0.16
C ARG A 151 -1.29 -0.80 -0.44
N CYS A 152 -2.06 -0.15 0.44
CA CYS A 152 -3.47 0.20 0.20
C CYS A 152 -3.62 0.98 -1.12
N ALA A 153 -2.92 2.11 -1.26
CA ALA A 153 -2.99 2.95 -2.46
C ALA A 153 -2.69 2.16 -3.75
N ARG A 154 -1.58 1.41 -3.79
CA ARG A 154 -1.24 0.56 -4.95
C ARG A 154 -2.32 -0.47 -5.28
N ALA A 155 -2.89 -1.11 -4.26
CA ALA A 155 -3.94 -2.12 -4.45
C ALA A 155 -5.27 -1.51 -4.89
N LEU A 156 -5.55 -0.25 -4.53
CA LEU A 156 -6.68 0.54 -5.03
C LEU A 156 -6.45 1.06 -6.47
N GLY A 157 -5.27 0.84 -7.05
CA GLY A 157 -4.93 1.32 -8.38
C GLY A 157 -4.46 2.79 -8.40
N ASP A 158 -4.18 3.39 -7.24
CA ASP A 158 -3.46 4.66 -7.19
C ASP A 158 -2.02 4.44 -7.66
N THR A 159 -1.75 4.83 -8.90
CA THR A 159 -0.39 5.02 -9.37
C THR A 159 0.13 6.32 -8.77
N GLU A 160 0.93 6.21 -7.71
CA GLU A 160 1.65 7.33 -7.10
C GLU A 160 2.19 8.27 -8.18
N THR A 161 1.90 9.57 -8.05
CA THR A 161 2.32 10.55 -9.04
C THR A 161 3.84 10.64 -9.02
N VAL A 162 4.48 10.16 -10.08
CA VAL A 162 5.95 10.20 -10.19
C VAL A 162 6.35 11.45 -10.97
N VAL A 163 6.99 12.39 -10.28
CA VAL A 163 7.43 13.66 -10.89
C VAL A 163 8.89 13.53 -11.31
N ARG A 164 9.22 13.97 -12.54
CA ARG A 164 10.61 14.05 -12.97
C ARG A 164 11.30 15.19 -12.24
N VAL A 165 12.42 14.87 -11.58
CA VAL A 165 13.30 15.88 -10.98
C VAL A 165 14.29 16.35 -12.03
N ALA A 166 14.50 17.67 -12.12
CA ALA A 166 15.53 18.24 -12.97
C ALA A 166 16.92 17.99 -12.35
N GLY A 167 17.91 17.70 -13.20
CA GLY A 167 19.27 17.40 -12.76
C GLY A 167 19.68 15.93 -12.95
N ARG A 168 20.91 15.63 -12.54
CA ARG A 168 21.53 14.30 -12.62
C ARG A 168 21.66 13.71 -11.23
N CYS A 169 21.58 12.40 -11.14
CA CYS A 169 21.84 11.70 -9.88
C CYS A 169 23.31 11.93 -9.45
N PRO A 170 23.59 12.33 -8.20
CA PRO A 170 24.94 12.64 -7.74
C PRO A 170 25.87 11.42 -7.68
N TRP A 171 25.34 10.20 -7.82
CA TRP A 171 26.15 8.97 -7.70
C TRP A 171 26.36 8.21 -8.99
N CYS A 172 25.38 8.21 -9.90
CA CYS A 172 25.50 7.53 -11.19
C CYS A 172 25.42 8.48 -12.38
N ASP A 173 25.36 9.79 -12.13
CA ASP A 173 25.29 10.88 -13.11
C ASP A 173 24.14 10.76 -14.14
N SER A 174 23.16 9.90 -13.86
CA SER A 174 22.05 9.57 -14.75
C SER A 174 20.85 10.51 -14.56
N VAL A 175 20.09 10.76 -15.62
CA VAL A 175 18.87 11.61 -15.62
C VAL A 175 17.62 10.85 -15.17
N SER A 176 17.80 9.99 -14.15
CA SER A 176 16.84 9.00 -13.66
C SER A 176 16.25 9.38 -12.30
N LEU A 177 16.41 10.63 -11.86
CA LEU A 177 15.81 11.07 -10.61
C LEU A 177 14.31 11.25 -10.75
N ARG A 178 13.59 10.75 -9.76
CA ARG A 178 12.14 10.85 -9.65
C ARG A 178 11.77 11.25 -8.23
N ALA A 179 10.89 12.25 -8.13
CA ALA A 179 10.24 12.62 -6.90
C ALA A 179 8.94 11.82 -6.79
N PHE A 180 8.70 11.35 -5.59
CA PHE A 180 7.53 10.61 -5.18
C PHE A 180 6.90 11.46 -4.07
N PRO A 181 5.98 12.39 -4.41
CA PRO A 181 5.43 13.36 -3.46
C PRO A 181 4.75 12.70 -2.27
N ASP A 182 4.04 11.60 -2.51
CA ASP A 182 3.45 10.84 -1.40
C ASP A 182 4.55 10.27 -0.50
N ARG A 183 5.76 9.97 -1.01
CA ARG A 183 6.96 9.61 -0.23
C ARG A 183 7.61 10.78 0.46
N ALA A 184 7.34 12.03 0.11
CA ALA A 184 8.21 13.16 0.46
C ALA A 184 9.68 12.81 0.16
N ALA A 185 9.92 12.12 -0.96
CA ALA A 185 11.22 11.56 -1.25
C ALA A 185 11.60 11.62 -2.73
N VAL A 186 12.90 11.71 -2.97
CA VAL A 186 13.53 11.60 -4.28
C VAL A 186 14.35 10.31 -4.32
N LEU A 187 14.33 9.60 -5.44
CA LEU A 187 15.18 8.43 -5.66
C LEU A 187 15.61 8.33 -7.12
N CYS A 188 16.77 7.69 -7.32
CA CYS A 188 17.27 7.37 -8.64
C CYS A 188 16.68 6.03 -9.10
N VAL A 189 15.92 6.03 -10.20
CA VAL A 189 15.31 4.80 -10.73
C VAL A 189 16.26 3.95 -11.59
N ASN A 190 17.53 4.36 -11.74
CA ASN A 190 18.53 3.55 -12.44
C ASN A 190 18.86 2.30 -11.59
N PRO A 191 18.62 1.08 -12.07
CA PRO A 191 18.85 -0.15 -11.31
C PRO A 191 20.32 -0.40 -10.96
N ALA A 192 21.25 0.21 -11.71
CA ALA A 192 22.69 0.12 -11.42
C ALA A 192 23.17 1.17 -10.40
N CYS A 193 22.32 2.11 -10.01
CA CYS A 193 22.71 3.16 -9.06
C CYS A 193 22.91 2.58 -7.66
N ARG A 194 24.04 2.89 -7.04
CA ARG A 194 24.38 2.59 -5.66
C ARG A 194 24.94 3.85 -5.00
N CYS A 195 24.70 4.02 -3.71
CA CYS A 195 25.27 5.12 -2.95
C CYS A 195 26.70 4.79 -2.50
N PRO A 196 27.49 5.78 -2.04
CA PRO A 196 28.82 5.51 -1.49
C PRO A 196 28.79 4.85 -0.10
N GLU A 197 27.64 4.80 0.57
CA GLU A 197 27.49 4.19 1.90
C GLU A 197 27.37 2.66 1.77
N PRO A 198 28.35 1.88 2.25
CA PRO A 198 28.38 0.42 2.05
C PRO A 198 27.22 -0.31 2.74
N ASP A 199 26.79 0.20 3.89
CA ASP A 199 25.73 -0.44 4.71
C ASP A 199 24.32 0.03 4.31
N CYS A 200 24.20 0.82 3.24
CA CYS A 200 22.90 1.22 2.73
C CYS A 200 22.27 0.05 1.97
N GLY A 201 21.03 -0.30 2.31
CA GLY A 201 20.29 -1.43 1.72
C GLY A 201 20.13 -1.39 0.18
N CYS A 202 20.53 -0.30 -0.49
CA CYS A 202 20.61 -0.26 -1.95
C CYS A 202 21.67 -1.21 -2.51
N HIS A 203 22.69 -1.60 -1.72
CA HIS A 203 23.71 -2.57 -2.09
C HIS A 203 23.20 -4.02 -1.98
N ASP A 204 22.37 -4.30 -0.98
CA ASP A 204 21.96 -5.67 -0.64
C ASP A 204 20.68 -6.13 -1.35
N ASP A 205 19.73 -5.23 -1.60
CA ASP A 205 18.43 -5.57 -2.20
C ASP A 205 18.22 -4.83 -3.54
N PRO A 206 18.11 -5.55 -4.67
CA PRO A 206 17.77 -4.98 -5.97
C PRO A 206 16.42 -4.27 -6.04
N ALA A 207 15.51 -4.48 -5.08
CA ALA A 207 14.26 -3.75 -4.95
C ALA A 207 14.41 -2.45 -4.12
N TYR A 208 15.43 -2.37 -3.27
CA TYR A 208 15.70 -1.19 -2.45
C TYR A 208 16.55 -0.17 -3.22
N ARG A 209 16.12 1.08 -3.17
CA ARG A 209 16.88 2.22 -3.71
C ARG A 209 17.15 3.18 -2.57
N HIS A 210 18.34 3.74 -2.56
CA HIS A 210 18.59 4.85 -1.68
C HIS A 210 17.58 5.97 -1.95
N THR A 211 17.12 6.57 -0.86
CA THR A 211 16.02 7.51 -0.84
C THR A 211 16.52 8.76 -0.14
N TRP A 212 16.41 9.90 -0.82
CA TRP A 212 16.64 11.21 -0.22
C TRP A 212 15.31 11.76 0.27
N ASP A 213 15.30 12.33 1.48
CA ASP A 213 14.15 13.12 1.92
C ASP A 213 14.08 14.44 1.13
N GLU A 214 12.87 15.00 0.96
CA GLU A 214 12.60 16.17 0.11
C GLU A 214 13.52 17.39 0.43
N GLY A 215 13.87 17.56 1.70
CA GLY A 215 14.77 18.63 2.16
C GLY A 215 16.27 18.39 1.92
N GLU A 216 16.70 17.12 1.79
CA GLU A 216 18.09 16.75 1.57
C GLU A 216 18.51 16.93 0.12
N TRP A 217 17.60 16.67 -0.82
CA TRP A 217 17.86 16.85 -2.25
C TRP A 217 18.11 18.31 -2.63
N THR A 218 17.40 19.25 -1.99
CA THR A 218 17.54 20.69 -2.32
C THR A 218 18.95 21.23 -2.00
N ARG A 219 19.81 20.45 -1.33
CA ARG A 219 21.18 20.81 -0.94
C ARG A 219 22.29 19.98 -1.63
N ALA A 220 21.96 19.12 -2.59
CA ALA A 220 22.92 18.26 -3.32
C ALA A 220 23.29 18.80 -4.70
#